data_AF-A0A8R1HQV5-F1
#
_entry.id   AF-A0A8R1HQV5-F1
#
_cell.length_a   1.000
_cell.length_b   1.000
_cell.length_c   1.000
_cell.angle_alpha   90.00
_cell.angle_beta   90.00
_cell.angle_gamma   90.00
#
_symmetry.space_group_name_H-M   'P 1'
#
loop_
_entity.id
_entity.type
_entity.pdbx_description
1 polymer ?
#
loop_
_entity_poly.entity_id
_entity_poly.type
_entity_poly.pdbx_seq_one_letter_code
_entity_poly.pdbx_strand_id
1 'polypeptide(L)'
;MTVASYSMVLCGSSDDHRYRGRIEKIFGSLPVASQHLLVLLFGTFRVVADSSDGHSNAMNPNAIAISVAPSLFHTCIHDGRTARVEDLQRFKLASNIVCSIICSFGDTKLFPRECYEYYARYTGRTLRIDENRMFTFHNPSSELFGY
;
A
#
# COMPACT_ATOMS: atom_id res chain seq x y z
N MET A 1 31.38 2.95 -21.59
CA MET A 1 30.17 2.21 -21.19
C MET A 1 29.81 2.64 -19.78
N THR A 2 28.87 3.57 -19.65
CA THR A 2 28.49 4.18 -18.37
C THR A 2 27.35 3.37 -17.79
N VAL A 3 27.60 2.65 -16.70
CA VAL A 3 26.58 1.90 -15.97
C VAL A 3 25.75 2.93 -15.20
N ALA A 4 24.53 3.19 -15.65
CA ALA A 4 23.58 4.00 -14.92
C ALA A 4 23.22 3.28 -13.62
N SER A 5 23.90 3.63 -12.54
CA SER A 5 23.55 3.25 -11.18
C SER A 5 22.21 3.90 -10.86
N TYR A 6 21.12 3.14 -11.00
CA TYR A 6 19.81 3.53 -10.49
C TYR A 6 19.81 3.40 -8.96
N SER A 7 20.60 4.25 -8.31
CA SER A 7 20.35 4.65 -6.94
C SER A 7 19.13 5.55 -6.98
N MET A 8 17.95 4.93 -6.89
CA MET A 8 16.70 5.65 -6.65
C MET A 8 16.74 6.15 -5.21
N VAL A 9 17.44 7.27 -5.04
CA VAL A 9 17.38 8.11 -3.85
C VAL A 9 15.95 8.62 -3.75
N LEU A 10 15.15 8.03 -2.87
CA LEU A 10 13.87 8.59 -2.42
C LEU A 10 14.19 9.81 -1.52
N CYS A 11 14.68 10.88 -2.14
CA CYS A 11 14.80 12.20 -1.51
C CYS A 11 14.53 13.26 -2.58
N GLY A 12 13.28 13.70 -2.68
CA GLY A 12 12.84 14.75 -3.59
C GLY A 12 11.32 14.79 -3.70
N SER A 13 10.69 15.78 -3.06
CA SER A 13 9.21 15.96 -3.02
C SER A 13 8.52 15.97 -4.39
N SER A 14 9.24 16.15 -5.51
CA SER A 14 8.66 16.13 -6.86
C SER A 14 8.52 14.73 -7.46
N ASP A 15 9.43 13.80 -7.13
CA ASP A 15 9.42 12.44 -7.68
C ASP A 15 8.39 11.55 -6.98
N ASP A 16 8.12 11.79 -5.69
CA ASP A 16 7.14 11.05 -4.90
C ASP A 16 5.72 11.22 -5.46
N HIS A 17 5.32 12.44 -5.82
CA HIS A 17 4.02 12.70 -6.45
C HIS A 17 3.88 12.05 -7.83
N ARG A 18 4.94 12.06 -8.64
CA ARG A 18 4.92 11.45 -9.97
C ARG A 18 4.90 9.92 -9.89
N TYR A 19 5.55 9.35 -8.90
CA TYR A 19 5.54 7.93 -8.58
C TYR A 19 4.14 7.47 -8.14
N ARG A 20 3.52 8.20 -7.20
CA ARG A 20 2.15 7.92 -6.72
C ARG A 20 1.13 7.98 -7.85
N GLY A 21 1.15 9.04 -8.66
CA GLY A 21 0.25 9.16 -9.82
C GLY A 21 0.45 8.08 -10.89
N ARG A 22 1.61 7.40 -10.93
CA ARG A 22 1.78 6.20 -11.77
C ARG A 22 1.16 4.97 -11.13
N ILE A 23 1.30 4.79 -9.81
CA ILE A 23 0.66 3.70 -9.07
C ILE A 23 -0.87 3.82 -9.18
N GLU A 24 -1.42 5.01 -9.00
CA GLU A 24 -2.86 5.27 -9.16
C GLU A 24 -3.36 4.81 -10.53
N LYS A 25 -2.63 5.15 -11.61
CA LYS A 25 -2.98 4.71 -12.96
C LYS A 25 -2.90 3.20 -13.12
N ILE A 26 -1.89 2.55 -12.54
CA ILE A 26 -1.73 1.10 -12.59
C ILE A 26 -2.89 0.43 -11.85
N PHE A 27 -3.14 0.82 -10.59
CA PHE A 27 -4.22 0.26 -9.80
C PHE A 27 -5.59 0.55 -10.40
N GLY A 28 -5.84 1.79 -10.84
CA GLY A 28 -7.07 2.17 -11.51
C GLY A 28 -7.33 1.46 -12.85
N SER A 29 -6.28 0.95 -13.51
CA SER A 29 -6.41 0.16 -14.74
C SER A 29 -6.74 -1.32 -14.52
N LEU A 30 -6.63 -1.82 -13.28
CA LEU A 30 -6.96 -3.21 -12.94
C LEU A 30 -8.48 -3.40 -12.87
N PRO A 31 -9.00 -4.64 -13.00
CA PRO A 31 -10.40 -4.93 -12.75
C PRO A 31 -10.83 -4.52 -11.33
N VAL A 32 -12.07 -4.04 -11.17
CA VAL A 32 -12.60 -3.53 -9.89
C VAL A 32 -12.40 -4.51 -8.73
N ALA A 33 -12.61 -5.82 -8.96
CA ALA A 33 -12.38 -6.84 -7.94
C ALA A 33 -10.92 -6.87 -7.44
N SER A 34 -9.95 -6.71 -8.34
CA SER A 34 -8.53 -6.63 -7.98
C SER A 34 -8.21 -5.34 -7.23
N GLN A 35 -8.81 -4.21 -7.62
CA GLN A 35 -8.63 -2.95 -6.91
C GLN A 35 -9.15 -3.04 -5.46
N HIS A 36 -10.34 -3.60 -5.28
CA HIS A 36 -10.95 -3.85 -3.96
C HIS A 36 -10.12 -4.81 -3.11
N LEU A 37 -9.57 -5.86 -3.71
CA LEU A 37 -8.67 -6.77 -3.01
C LEU A 37 -7.41 -6.04 -2.55
N LEU A 38 -6.77 -5.27 -3.43
CA LEU A 38 -5.53 -4.56 -3.12
C LEU A 38 -5.73 -3.49 -2.06
N VAL A 39 -6.81 -2.70 -2.13
CA VAL A 39 -7.07 -1.67 -1.11
C VAL A 39 -7.35 -2.29 0.26
N LEU A 40 -8.05 -3.42 0.33
CA LEU A 40 -8.24 -4.20 1.57
C LEU A 40 -6.92 -4.77 2.11
N LEU A 41 -6.11 -5.34 1.23
CA LEU A 41 -4.84 -5.95 1.57
C LEU A 41 -3.85 -4.92 2.14
N PHE A 42 -3.60 -3.84 1.38
CA PHE A 42 -2.69 -2.78 1.80
C PHE A 42 -3.22 -2.00 3.00
N GLY A 43 -4.54 -1.79 3.10
CA GLY A 43 -5.14 -1.19 4.30
C GLY A 43 -4.96 -2.05 5.54
N THR A 44 -5.01 -3.39 5.40
CA THR A 44 -4.71 -4.32 6.50
C THR A 44 -3.24 -4.22 6.92
N PHE A 45 -2.31 -4.22 5.96
CA PHE A 45 -0.89 -4.05 6.25
C PHE A 45 -0.60 -2.72 6.93
N ARG A 46 -1.27 -1.63 6.53
CA ARG A 46 -1.14 -0.34 7.18
C ARG A 46 -1.60 -0.39 8.63
N VAL A 47 -2.75 -0.99 8.91
CA VAL A 47 -3.24 -1.12 10.30
C VAL A 47 -2.31 -1.96 11.17
N VAL A 48 -1.73 -3.03 10.63
CA VAL A 48 -0.73 -3.85 11.34
C VAL A 48 0.53 -3.04 11.63
N ALA A 49 1.01 -2.25 10.66
CA ALA A 49 2.14 -1.35 10.83
C ALA A 49 1.86 -0.29 11.91
N ASP A 50 0.71 0.40 11.87
CA ASP A 50 0.36 1.46 12.83
C ASP A 50 0.15 0.89 14.26
N SER A 51 -0.29 -0.38 14.38
CA SER A 51 -0.47 -1.04 15.68
C SER A 51 0.86 -1.37 16.38
N SER A 52 1.99 -1.24 15.67
CA SER A 52 3.33 -1.53 16.20
C SER A 52 3.99 -0.35 16.92
N ASP A 53 3.46 0.87 16.83
CA ASP A 53 4.08 2.06 17.43
C ASP A 53 3.88 2.16 18.96
N GLY A 54 3.02 1.33 19.56
CA GLY A 54 2.73 1.34 21.00
C GLY A 54 3.36 0.22 21.83
N HIS A 55 3.87 -0.82 21.17
CA HIS A 55 4.52 -1.96 21.82
C HIS A 55 5.84 -2.20 21.08
N SER A 56 6.88 -2.66 21.76
CA SER A 56 8.16 -3.03 21.15
C SER A 56 8.06 -4.25 20.21
N ASN A 57 7.12 -4.23 19.25
CA ASN A 57 6.88 -5.25 18.28
C ASN A 57 7.53 -4.80 16.96
N ALA A 58 8.50 -5.58 16.49
CA ALA A 58 9.41 -5.24 15.40
C ALA A 58 8.77 -5.26 13.99
N MET A 59 7.45 -5.08 13.87
CA MET A 59 6.71 -5.23 12.62
C MET A 59 6.51 -3.87 11.92
N ASN A 60 7.63 -3.20 11.67
CA ASN A 60 7.71 -1.99 10.86
C ASN A 60 7.20 -2.30 9.42
N PRO A 61 6.57 -1.34 8.70
CA PRO A 61 6.13 -1.51 7.32
C PRO A 61 7.19 -2.10 6.39
N ASN A 62 8.48 -1.87 6.66
CA ASN A 62 9.60 -2.54 5.96
C ASN A 62 9.61 -4.06 6.16
N ALA A 63 9.42 -4.55 7.39
CA ALA A 63 9.40 -5.98 7.70
C ALA A 63 8.20 -6.67 7.05
N ILE A 64 7.03 -6.01 7.06
CA ILE A 64 5.84 -6.48 6.35
C ILE A 64 6.16 -6.56 4.85
N ALA A 65 6.70 -5.50 4.26
CA ALA A 65 6.99 -5.44 2.84
C ALA A 65 7.97 -6.52 2.37
N ILE A 66 9.05 -6.75 3.12
CA ILE A 66 10.03 -7.82 2.86
C ILE A 66 9.35 -9.19 2.84
N SER A 67 8.40 -9.43 3.76
CA SER A 67 7.70 -10.72 3.84
C SER A 67 6.69 -10.95 2.72
N VAL A 68 5.97 -9.91 2.28
CA VAL A 68 4.85 -10.06 1.33
C VAL A 68 5.23 -9.81 -0.13
N ALA A 69 6.34 -9.10 -0.39
CA ALA A 69 6.77 -8.78 -1.75
C ALA A 69 6.94 -10.00 -2.67
N PRO A 70 7.49 -11.16 -2.24
CA PRO A 70 7.57 -12.37 -3.09
C PRO A 70 6.22 -12.88 -3.57
N SER A 71 5.19 -12.76 -2.74
CA SER A 71 3.83 -13.20 -3.07
C SER A 71 3.12 -12.25 -4.03
N LEU A 72 3.50 -10.97 -4.02
CA LEU A 72 2.93 -9.95 -4.92
C LEU A 72 3.68 -9.88 -6.25
N PHE A 73 4.99 -10.17 -6.26
CA PHE A 73 5.87 -10.05 -7.41
C PHE A 73 6.55 -11.39 -7.71
N HIS A 74 5.87 -12.24 -8.49
CA HIS A 74 6.43 -13.51 -8.96
C HIS A 74 7.70 -13.35 -9.82
N THR A 75 7.96 -12.17 -10.37
CA THR A 75 9.20 -11.82 -11.07
C THR A 75 10.45 -11.81 -10.19
N CYS A 76 10.28 -11.88 -8.86
CA CYS A 76 11.35 -11.97 -7.88
C CYS A 76 11.74 -13.42 -7.52
N ILE A 77 11.02 -14.43 -8.05
CA ILE A 77 11.24 -15.85 -7.71
C ILE A 77 11.86 -16.55 -8.93
N HIS A 78 13.11 -17.00 -8.78
CA HIS A 78 13.78 -17.87 -9.75
C HIS A 78 13.53 -19.33 -9.38
N ASP A 79 13.40 -20.21 -10.39
CA ASP A 79 12.91 -21.60 -10.31
C ASP A 79 13.91 -22.59 -9.65
N GLY A 80 14.38 -22.25 -8.45
CA GLY A 80 14.89 -23.23 -7.48
C GLY A 80 16.34 -23.70 -7.62
N ARG A 81 17.20 -23.14 -8.48
CA ARG A 81 18.59 -23.63 -8.62
C ARG A 81 19.72 -22.75 -8.08
N THR A 82 19.60 -21.43 -8.07
CA THR A 82 20.54 -20.53 -7.40
C THR A 82 19.98 -19.10 -7.40
N ALA A 83 19.96 -18.43 -6.25
CA ALA A 83 19.61 -17.01 -6.19
C ALA A 83 20.73 -16.18 -6.82
N ARG A 84 20.43 -15.43 -7.89
CA ARG A 84 21.41 -14.53 -8.54
C ARG A 84 21.40 -13.17 -7.83
N VAL A 85 22.50 -12.43 -7.92
CA VAL A 85 22.58 -11.06 -7.36
C VAL A 85 21.50 -10.14 -7.95
N GLU A 86 21.12 -10.38 -9.21
CA GLU A 86 20.02 -9.67 -9.89
C GLU A 86 18.66 -9.92 -9.22
N ASP A 87 18.41 -11.14 -8.72
CA ASP A 87 17.16 -11.48 -8.03
C ASP A 87 17.09 -10.77 -6.68
N LEU A 88 18.23 -10.62 -5.99
CA LEU A 88 18.32 -9.84 -4.76
C LEU A 88 18.01 -8.35 -5.00
N GLN A 89 18.44 -7.80 -6.13
CA GLN A 89 18.11 -6.42 -6.50
C GLN A 89 16.62 -6.25 -6.80
N ARG A 90 16.01 -7.18 -7.53
CA ARG A 90 14.55 -7.17 -7.81
C ARG A 90 13.73 -7.31 -6.53
N PHE A 91 14.14 -8.20 -5.63
CA PHE A 91 13.50 -8.39 -4.34
C PHE A 91 13.57 -7.12 -3.47
N LYS A 92 14.74 -6.47 -3.39
CA LYS A 92 14.89 -5.20 -2.68
C LYS A 92 14.01 -4.11 -3.27
N LEU A 93 13.96 -4.01 -4.60
CA LEU A 93 13.10 -3.06 -5.29
C LEU A 93 11.62 -3.32 -5.00
N ALA A 94 11.16 -4.57 -5.14
CA ALA A 94 9.78 -4.96 -4.87
C ALA A 94 9.39 -4.67 -3.41
N SER A 95 10.26 -5.01 -2.46
CA SER A 95 10.05 -4.73 -1.04
C SER A 95 9.96 -3.22 -0.77
N ASN A 96 10.82 -2.41 -1.39
CA ASN A 96 10.77 -0.95 -1.24
C ASN A 96 9.48 -0.36 -1.81
N ILE A 97 9.02 -0.86 -2.97
CA ILE A 97 7.76 -0.44 -3.60
C ILE A 97 6.59 -0.75 -2.65
N VAL A 98 6.52 -1.99 -2.14
CA VAL A 98 5.46 -2.42 -1.21
C VAL A 98 5.47 -1.59 0.08
N CYS A 99 6.65 -1.35 0.66
CA CYS A 99 6.80 -0.50 1.84
C CYS A 99 6.28 0.92 1.58
N SER A 100 6.68 1.52 0.45
CA SER A 100 6.22 2.85 0.05
C SER A 100 4.69 2.92 -0.11
N ILE A 101 4.06 1.90 -0.69
CA ILE A 101 2.60 1.81 -0.82
C ILE A 101 1.93 1.73 0.57
N ILE A 102 2.45 0.92 1.49
CA ILE A 102 1.92 0.81 2.86
C ILE A 102 2.04 2.17 3.59
N CYS A 103 3.21 2.80 3.53
CA CYS A 103 3.46 4.10 4.17
C CYS A 103 2.61 5.23 3.56
N SER A 104 2.25 5.12 2.29
CA SER A 104 1.46 6.11 1.55
C SER A 104 -0.04 5.82 1.54
N PHE A 105 -0.48 4.74 2.18
CA PHE A 105 -1.89 4.35 2.21
C PHE A 105 -2.75 5.43 2.89
N GLY A 106 -3.85 5.82 2.22
CA GLY A 106 -4.69 6.94 2.64
C GLY A 106 -4.53 8.19 1.77
N ASP A 107 -3.59 8.21 0.82
CA ASP A 107 -3.50 9.25 -0.19
C ASP A 107 -4.36 8.92 -1.42
N THR A 108 -5.17 9.89 -1.86
CA THR A 108 -5.99 9.83 -3.08
C THR A 108 -5.19 9.60 -4.36
N LYS A 109 -3.90 9.93 -4.36
CA LYS A 109 -2.97 9.68 -5.47
C LYS A 109 -2.42 8.25 -5.50
N LEU A 110 -2.94 7.34 -4.68
CA LEU A 110 -2.49 5.93 -4.63
C LEU A 110 -3.58 4.97 -5.11
N PHE A 111 -4.80 5.12 -4.59
CA PHE A 111 -5.97 4.38 -5.04
C PHE A 111 -7.09 5.35 -5.41
N PRO A 112 -7.93 5.00 -6.40
CA PRO A 112 -9.16 5.75 -6.68
C PRO A 112 -10.01 5.90 -5.42
N ARG A 113 -10.73 7.01 -5.32
CA ARG A 113 -11.53 7.34 -4.14
C ARG A 113 -12.55 6.25 -3.82
N GLU A 114 -13.16 5.65 -4.83
CA GLU A 114 -14.16 4.58 -4.71
C GLU A 114 -13.60 3.36 -3.99
N CYS A 115 -12.30 3.07 -4.16
CA CYS A 115 -11.63 1.98 -3.48
C CYS A 115 -11.49 2.25 -1.98
N TYR A 116 -11.14 3.48 -1.59
CA TYR A 116 -11.07 3.83 -0.17
C TYR A 116 -12.45 3.91 0.48
N GLU A 117 -13.47 4.40 -0.23
CA GLU A 117 -14.86 4.35 0.23
C GLU A 117 -15.32 2.91 0.45
N TYR A 118 -14.99 2.00 -0.48
CA TYR A 118 -15.24 0.56 -0.33
C TYR A 118 -14.50 -0.03 0.88
N TYR A 119 -13.20 0.26 1.03
CA TYR A 119 -12.40 -0.20 2.17
C TYR A 119 -13.02 0.23 3.50
N ALA A 120 -13.39 1.50 3.61
CA ALA A 120 -13.90 2.06 4.84
C ALA A 120 -15.32 1.55 5.16
N ARG A 121 -16.16 1.33 4.13
CA ARG A 121 -17.47 0.67 4.27
C ARG A 121 -17.34 -0.78 4.69
N TYR A 122 -16.40 -1.52 4.11
CA TYR A 122 -16.22 -2.95 4.37
C TYR A 122 -15.61 -3.22 5.74
N THR A 123 -14.64 -2.40 6.16
CA THR A 123 -13.94 -2.57 7.43
C THR A 123 -14.62 -1.84 8.60
N GLY A 124 -15.56 -0.94 8.33
CA GLY A 124 -16.19 -0.08 9.33
C GLY A 124 -15.22 0.93 9.97
N ARG A 125 -14.05 1.14 9.37
CA ARG A 125 -13.00 2.03 9.90
C ARG A 125 -13.06 3.39 9.22
N THR A 126 -12.93 4.45 10.02
CA THR A 126 -12.74 5.82 9.53
C THR A 126 -11.33 5.97 8.98
N LEU A 127 -11.20 6.29 7.69
CA LEU A 127 -9.91 6.59 7.06
C LEU A 127 -9.76 8.11 6.91
N ARG A 128 -8.62 8.64 7.35
CA ARG A 128 -8.25 10.04 7.09
C ARG A 128 -7.61 10.09 5.70
N ILE A 129 -8.29 10.71 4.74
CA ILE A 129 -7.81 10.81 3.37
C ILE A 129 -7.39 12.25 3.10
N ASP A 130 -6.07 12.47 3.02
CA ASP A 130 -5.43 13.77 2.79
C ASP A 130 -5.82 14.85 3.83
N GLU A 131 -5.05 15.93 3.91
CA GLU A 131 -5.05 16.88 5.05
C GLU A 131 -6.37 17.66 5.27
N ASN A 132 -7.45 17.38 4.53
CA ASN A 132 -8.71 18.11 4.61
C ASN A 132 -10.00 17.27 4.64
N ARG A 133 -10.00 15.93 4.51
CA ARG A 133 -11.27 15.15 4.47
C ARG A 133 -11.20 13.81 5.20
N MET A 134 -11.93 13.71 6.31
CA MET A 134 -12.14 12.46 7.04
C MET A 134 -13.39 11.75 6.51
N PHE A 135 -13.27 10.49 6.08
CA PHE A 135 -14.43 9.66 5.77
C PHE A 135 -14.92 9.02 7.06
N THR A 136 -15.83 9.71 7.73
CA THR A 136 -16.49 9.21 8.94
C THR A 136 -17.81 8.56 8.54
N PHE A 137 -17.98 7.28 8.86
CA PHE A 137 -19.27 6.63 8.72
C PHE A 137 -20.13 7.06 9.90
N HIS A 138 -21.09 7.95 9.64
CA HIS A 138 -22.25 8.04 10.51
C HIS A 138 -23.12 6.84 10.17
N ASN A 139 -23.14 5.86 11.07
CA ASN A 139 -24.09 4.77 11.00
C ASN A 139 -25.49 5.37 11.28
N PRO A 140 -26.44 5.41 10.32
CA PRO A 140 -27.81 5.84 10.62
C PRO A 140 -28.53 4.68 11.30
N SER A 141 -28.17 4.35 12.54
CA SER A 141 -28.98 3.44 13.34
C SER A 141 -28.98 3.84 14.81
N SER A 142 -29.82 4.83 15.11
CA SER A 142 -30.51 4.91 16.41
C SER A 142 -31.66 5.94 16.44
N GLU A 143 -32.52 6.01 15.40
CA GLU A 143 -33.81 6.73 15.49
C GLU A 143 -34.95 5.97 14.79
N LEU A 144 -35.07 4.67 15.04
CA LEU A 144 -36.20 3.87 14.53
C LEU A 144 -36.60 2.77 15.51
N PHE A 145 -36.82 3.15 16.78
CA PHE A 145 -37.72 2.44 17.68
C PHE A 145 -38.43 3.48 18.56
N GLY A 146 -39.38 4.17 17.95
CA GLY A 146 -40.50 4.79 18.66
C GLY A 146 -41.68 3.82 18.59
N TYR A 147 -41.88 3.06 19.66
CA TYR A 147 -43.16 2.49 20.09
C TYR A 147 -43.15 2.44 21.61
#